data_AF-W0IYM5-F1
#
_entry.id   AF-W0IYM5-F1
#
_cell.length_a   1.000
_cell.length_b   1.000
_cell.length_c   1.000
_cell.angle_alpha   90.00
_cell.angle_beta   90.00
_cell.angle_gamma   90.00
#
_symmetry.space_group_name_H-M   'P 1'
#
loop_
_entity.id
_entity.type
_entity.pdbx_description
1 polymer ?
#
loop_
_entity_poly.entity_id
_entity_poly.type
_entity_poly.pdbx_seq_one_letter_code
_entity_poly.pdbx_strand_id
1 'polypeptide(L)'
;MKTQSTFLAAFLASLVLVASSARAELLFSYDFNTPETSATSSGTAHIGAAGTGLSGAPVDKALDNTAATMSGAGGGAYYEGTLGTLASFTVTMWFKTDGMQTKGATRLFDNGTQLLAFDGADSSGSQKLTFNSGTSLGTYSTSTLATSGEWIFVAVSYNGKSNSDNLTFYVGTKGTETQPGSFESSTVTADRGSLNWGSSVVKLMFGANSTNGRSLDGWIDNIKFYGSASDATGALDTIAINNIWQTDMTSTPVPEPAVWAWLAGGLALAATALRRRLTR
;
A
#
# COMPACT_ATOMS: atom_id res chain seq x y z
N MET A 1 73.15 -23.09 -24.18
CA MET A 1 71.89 -22.82 -24.89
C MET A 1 70.78 -22.77 -23.85
N LYS A 2 70.20 -21.59 -23.60
CA LYS A 2 69.12 -21.37 -22.62
C LYS A 2 67.83 -21.10 -23.41
N THR A 3 66.84 -21.97 -23.26
CA THR A 3 65.47 -21.78 -23.77
C THR A 3 64.66 -21.08 -22.67
N GLN A 4 64.24 -19.84 -22.92
CA GLN A 4 63.26 -19.16 -22.08
C GLN A 4 61.85 -19.43 -22.63
N SER A 5 61.03 -20.05 -21.79
CA SER A 5 59.60 -20.26 -22.00
C SER A 5 58.86 -19.03 -21.48
N THR A 6 58.21 -18.29 -22.37
CA THR A 6 57.35 -17.16 -22.04
C THR A 6 55.92 -17.66 -21.90
N PHE A 7 55.41 -17.77 -20.67
CA PHE A 7 54.01 -18.03 -20.38
C PHE A 7 53.21 -16.73 -20.55
N LEU A 8 52.30 -16.70 -21.53
CA LEU A 8 51.34 -15.62 -21.73
C LEU A 8 50.02 -16.03 -21.05
N ALA A 9 49.74 -15.48 -19.87
CA ALA A 9 48.46 -15.65 -19.18
C ALA A 9 47.46 -14.60 -19.71
N ALA A 10 46.50 -15.03 -20.52
CA ALA A 10 45.37 -14.19 -20.93
C ALA A 10 44.27 -14.25 -19.86
N PHE A 11 44.11 -13.16 -19.12
CA PHE A 11 42.99 -12.97 -18.19
C PHE A 11 41.77 -12.48 -18.99
N LEU A 12 40.80 -13.36 -19.27
CA LEU A 12 39.48 -12.94 -19.77
C LEU A 12 38.64 -12.43 -18.59
N ALA A 13 38.41 -11.13 -18.53
CA ALA A 13 37.42 -10.55 -17.63
C ALA A 13 36.02 -10.69 -18.25
N SER A 14 35.23 -11.65 -17.78
CA SER A 14 33.81 -11.76 -18.13
C SER A 14 33.03 -10.68 -17.41
N LEU A 15 32.67 -9.61 -18.14
CA LEU A 15 31.77 -8.57 -17.68
C LEU A 15 30.34 -9.15 -17.63
N VAL A 16 29.89 -9.56 -16.43
CA VAL A 16 28.49 -9.93 -16.22
C VAL A 16 27.68 -8.63 -16.17
N LEU A 17 27.03 -8.28 -17.29
CA LEU A 17 25.95 -7.29 -17.26
C LEU A 17 24.78 -7.91 -16.48
N VAL A 18 24.69 -7.57 -15.20
CA VAL A 18 23.45 -7.80 -14.46
C VAL A 18 22.48 -6.71 -14.92
N ALA A 19 21.56 -7.06 -15.81
CA ALA A 19 20.43 -6.20 -16.11
C ALA A 19 19.64 -6.02 -14.80
N SER A 20 19.66 -4.81 -14.24
CA SER A 20 18.77 -4.47 -13.13
C SER A 20 17.36 -4.54 -13.69
N SER A 21 16.58 -5.54 -13.30
CA SER A 21 15.13 -5.52 -13.53
C SER A 21 14.60 -4.23 -12.91
N ALA A 22 14.06 -3.34 -13.74
CA ALA A 22 13.48 -2.10 -13.28
C ALA A 22 12.40 -2.44 -12.23
N ARG A 23 12.65 -2.00 -10.99
CA ARG A 23 11.73 -2.22 -9.87
C ARG A 23 10.61 -1.18 -9.99
N ALA A 24 9.38 -1.57 -9.65
CA ALA A 24 8.27 -0.65 -9.52
C ALA A 24 8.66 0.55 -8.64
N GLU A 25 8.45 1.77 -9.16
CA GLU A 25 8.70 2.99 -8.41
C GLU A 25 7.56 3.21 -7.42
N LEU A 26 7.87 3.27 -6.12
CA LEU A 26 6.94 3.72 -5.10
C LEU A 26 6.85 5.25 -5.18
N LEU A 27 5.71 5.76 -5.65
CA LEU A 27 5.48 7.19 -5.81
C LEU A 27 5.18 7.88 -4.47
N PHE A 28 4.36 7.24 -3.64
CA PHE A 28 4.11 7.67 -2.26
C PHE A 28 3.55 6.53 -1.40
N SER A 29 3.63 6.70 -0.08
CA SER A 29 3.02 5.81 0.91
C SER A 29 2.56 6.56 2.15
N TYR A 30 1.50 6.05 2.79
CA TYR A 30 0.99 6.54 4.06
C TYR A 30 0.81 5.38 5.04
N ASP A 31 1.58 5.42 6.13
CA ASP A 31 1.49 4.49 7.26
C ASP A 31 0.82 5.13 8.49
N PHE A 32 0.47 6.42 8.43
CA PHE A 32 -0.12 7.22 9.51
C PHE A 32 0.65 7.24 10.85
N ASN A 33 1.86 6.70 10.86
CA ASN A 33 2.70 6.54 12.05
C ASN A 33 3.73 7.67 12.18
N THR A 34 4.10 8.31 11.06
CA THR A 34 5.06 9.40 11.04
C THR A 34 4.45 10.72 10.55
N PRO A 35 4.67 11.84 11.26
CA PRO A 35 4.10 13.14 10.88
C PRO A 35 4.69 13.74 9.59
N GLU A 36 5.89 13.32 9.17
CA GLU A 36 6.65 13.97 8.07
C GLU A 36 6.22 13.53 6.66
N THR A 37 5.48 12.42 6.54
CA THR A 37 4.88 11.94 5.29
C THR A 37 3.37 11.78 5.40
N SER A 38 2.73 12.35 6.44
CA SER A 38 1.31 12.15 6.71
C SER A 38 0.44 12.76 5.60
N ALA A 39 -0.42 11.94 4.99
CA ALA A 39 -1.53 12.43 4.19
C ALA A 39 -2.32 13.46 5.00
N THR A 40 -2.72 14.55 4.36
CA THR A 40 -3.52 15.56 5.06
C THR A 40 -4.91 14.99 5.27
N SER A 41 -5.37 14.95 6.52
CA SER A 41 -6.75 14.56 6.80
C SER A 41 -7.72 15.66 6.38
N SER A 42 -8.91 15.27 5.98
CA SER A 42 -9.96 16.17 5.48
C SER A 42 -11.31 15.75 6.04
N GLY A 43 -12.21 16.71 6.25
CA GLY A 43 -13.55 16.43 6.79
C GLY A 43 -13.50 15.93 8.24
N THR A 44 -14.19 14.83 8.52
CA THR A 44 -14.24 14.21 9.86
C THR A 44 -13.06 13.29 10.16
N ALA A 45 -12.22 13.01 9.16
CA ALA A 45 -11.10 12.10 9.32
C ALA A 45 -9.98 12.71 10.15
N HIS A 46 -9.36 11.91 10.99
CA HIS A 46 -8.21 12.30 11.81
C HIS A 46 -7.28 11.11 12.02
N ILE A 47 -6.06 11.36 12.50
CA ILE A 47 -5.17 10.27 12.87
C ILE A 47 -5.67 9.66 14.18
N GLY A 48 -5.84 8.34 14.18
CA GLY A 48 -6.32 7.57 15.32
C GLY A 48 -5.40 7.59 16.53
N ALA A 49 -5.91 7.08 17.64
CA ALA A 49 -5.11 6.79 18.82
C ALA A 49 -4.04 5.72 18.52
N ALA A 50 -3.01 5.65 19.35
CA ALA A 50 -2.01 4.60 19.22
C ALA A 50 -2.62 3.22 19.55
N GLY A 51 -2.25 2.19 18.79
CA GLY A 51 -2.86 0.86 18.83
C GLY A 51 -4.03 0.66 17.88
N THR A 52 -4.48 1.68 17.13
CA THR A 52 -5.59 1.52 16.18
C THR A 52 -5.14 1.05 14.79
N GLY A 53 -3.85 1.08 14.48
CA GLY A 53 -3.30 0.67 13.19
C GLY A 53 -3.43 -0.84 12.90
N LEU A 54 -3.09 -1.22 11.67
CA LEU A 54 -3.22 -2.58 11.16
C LEU A 54 -2.52 -3.62 12.03
N SER A 55 -1.31 -3.34 12.52
CA SER A 55 -0.55 -4.27 13.35
C SER A 55 -1.21 -4.44 14.73
N GLY A 56 -1.88 -3.40 15.22
CA GLY A 56 -2.42 -3.30 16.58
C GLY A 56 -1.36 -3.03 17.64
N ALA A 57 -0.12 -2.72 17.23
CA ALA A 57 0.96 -2.46 18.17
C ALA A 57 0.79 -1.10 18.88
N PRO A 58 1.34 -0.90 20.10
CA PRO A 58 1.01 0.26 20.94
C PRO A 58 1.35 1.65 20.37
N VAL A 59 2.18 1.73 19.33
CA VAL A 59 2.50 2.98 18.64
C VAL A 59 1.82 3.12 17.28
N ASP A 60 1.18 2.04 16.81
CA ASP A 60 0.64 1.92 15.46
C ASP A 60 -0.69 2.66 15.34
N LYS A 61 -0.79 3.53 14.34
CA LYS A 61 -1.97 4.39 14.13
C LYS A 61 -2.52 4.16 12.73
N ALA A 62 -3.83 4.30 12.60
CA ALA A 62 -4.51 4.36 11.32
C ALA A 62 -5.23 5.70 11.17
N LEU A 63 -5.65 6.02 9.94
CA LEU A 63 -6.65 7.06 9.71
C LEU A 63 -7.98 6.60 10.30
N ASP A 64 -8.52 7.39 11.23
CA ASP A 64 -9.86 7.23 11.79
C ASP A 64 -10.85 8.03 10.94
N ASN A 65 -11.78 7.34 10.29
CA ASN A 65 -12.93 7.93 9.61
C ASN A 65 -14.26 7.35 10.14
N THR A 66 -14.28 6.82 11.37
CA THR A 66 -15.47 6.21 12.00
C THR A 66 -16.57 7.21 12.34
N ALA A 67 -16.27 8.50 12.33
CA ALA A 67 -17.27 9.56 12.45
C ALA A 67 -18.01 9.86 11.13
N ALA A 68 -17.59 9.24 10.02
CA ALA A 68 -18.27 9.38 8.74
C ALA A 68 -19.56 8.57 8.68
N THR A 69 -20.41 8.89 7.71
CA THR A 69 -21.53 8.04 7.29
C THR A 69 -21.10 7.29 6.04
N MET A 70 -21.21 5.96 6.03
CA MET A 70 -20.92 5.13 4.86
C MET A 70 -21.68 5.63 3.62
N SER A 71 -20.97 5.83 2.51
CA SER A 71 -21.50 6.45 1.26
C SER A 71 -22.06 7.87 1.42
N GLY A 72 -21.85 8.54 2.55
CA GLY A 72 -22.40 9.84 2.88
C GLY A 72 -21.32 10.87 3.26
N ALA A 73 -21.71 11.78 4.17
CA ALA A 73 -20.84 12.81 4.71
C ALA A 73 -19.72 12.21 5.57
N GLY A 74 -18.60 12.92 5.72
CA GLY A 74 -17.40 12.37 6.33
C GLY A 74 -16.11 12.96 5.78
N GLY A 75 -15.02 12.21 5.97
CA GLY A 75 -13.68 12.64 5.64
C GLY A 75 -12.86 11.61 4.89
N GLY A 76 -11.58 11.89 4.79
CA GLY A 76 -10.58 10.98 4.26
C GLY A 76 -9.20 11.55 4.44
N ALA A 77 -8.21 10.89 3.86
CA ALA A 77 -6.87 11.45 3.72
C ALA A 77 -6.62 11.78 2.24
N TYR A 78 -5.78 12.75 1.93
CA TYR A 78 -5.44 13.02 0.54
C TYR A 78 -3.94 13.16 0.31
N TYR A 79 -3.52 12.68 -0.85
CA TYR A 79 -2.28 13.04 -1.50
C TYR A 79 -2.51 14.30 -2.32
N GLU A 80 -1.61 15.27 -2.18
CA GLU A 80 -1.56 16.47 -3.01
C GLU A 80 -0.20 16.53 -3.71
N GLY A 81 -0.21 16.32 -5.02
CA GLY A 81 0.99 16.31 -5.83
C GLY A 81 0.69 15.93 -7.28
N THR A 82 1.73 15.67 -8.06
CA THR A 82 1.58 15.30 -9.48
C THR A 82 1.91 13.83 -9.67
N LEU A 83 0.99 13.08 -10.28
CA LEU A 83 1.19 11.68 -10.68
C LEU A 83 1.36 11.54 -12.20
N GLY A 84 0.93 12.54 -12.97
CA GLY A 84 1.09 12.58 -14.41
C GLY A 84 0.30 11.49 -15.14
N THR A 85 0.84 11.06 -16.28
CA THR A 85 0.26 10.00 -17.11
C THR A 85 1.04 8.71 -16.88
N LEU A 86 0.35 7.66 -16.42
CA LEU A 86 0.96 6.38 -16.07
C LEU A 86 0.57 5.30 -17.09
N ALA A 87 1.57 4.61 -17.63
CA ALA A 87 1.39 3.43 -18.47
C ALA A 87 1.03 2.18 -17.64
N SER A 88 1.49 2.13 -16.39
CA SER A 88 1.10 1.10 -15.42
C SER A 88 1.14 1.66 -14.01
N PHE A 89 0.34 1.08 -13.10
CA PHE A 89 0.31 1.47 -11.69
C PHE A 89 -0.23 0.35 -10.80
N THR A 90 0.02 0.48 -9.51
CA THR A 90 -0.63 -0.32 -8.47
C THR A 90 -0.97 0.58 -7.29
N VAL A 91 -2.21 0.52 -6.81
CA VAL A 91 -2.62 1.14 -5.54
C VAL A 91 -2.95 0.04 -4.54
N THR A 92 -2.39 0.11 -3.34
CA THR A 92 -2.69 -0.80 -2.23
C THR A 92 -3.16 -0.02 -1.02
N MET A 93 -4.06 -0.59 -0.22
CA MET A 93 -4.44 -0.04 1.09
C MET A 93 -5.08 -1.13 1.96
N TRP A 94 -5.13 -0.87 3.26
CA TRP A 94 -5.96 -1.60 4.20
C TRP A 94 -7.14 -0.75 4.63
N PHE A 95 -8.28 -1.39 4.85
CA PHE A 95 -9.42 -0.75 5.51
C PHE A 95 -10.06 -1.67 6.54
N LYS A 96 -10.78 -1.09 7.50
CA LYS A 96 -11.61 -1.83 8.46
C LYS A 96 -12.91 -1.06 8.70
N THR A 97 -14.05 -1.72 8.57
CA THR A 97 -15.38 -1.10 8.79
C THR A 97 -16.16 -1.87 9.85
N ASP A 98 -16.90 -1.18 10.73
CA ASP A 98 -17.63 -1.84 11.82
C ASP A 98 -19.04 -2.31 11.42
N GLY A 99 -19.44 -2.07 10.18
CA GLY A 99 -20.71 -2.53 9.60
C GLY A 99 -20.55 -3.07 8.19
N MET A 100 -21.66 -3.55 7.62
CA MET A 100 -21.70 -3.95 6.21
C MET A 100 -21.31 -2.78 5.31
N GLN A 101 -20.54 -3.08 4.26
CA GLN A 101 -20.26 -2.17 3.15
C GLN A 101 -21.55 -1.85 2.41
N THR A 102 -22.31 -0.85 2.89
CA THR A 102 -23.62 -0.53 2.34
C THR A 102 -23.51 0.18 0.99
N LYS A 103 -24.54 -0.04 0.16
CA LYS A 103 -24.70 0.48 -1.21
C LYS A 103 -24.51 2.00 -1.25
N GLY A 104 -23.92 2.53 -2.32
CA GLY A 104 -23.85 3.98 -2.55
C GLY A 104 -22.56 4.51 -3.18
N ALA A 105 -21.73 3.63 -3.75
CA ALA A 105 -20.51 4.04 -4.44
C ALA A 105 -19.46 4.65 -3.50
N THR A 106 -19.40 4.22 -2.23
CA THR A 106 -18.34 4.55 -1.25
C THR A 106 -16.98 4.50 -1.92
N ARG A 107 -16.18 5.56 -1.77
CA ARG A 107 -14.85 5.65 -2.37
C ARG A 107 -13.78 5.14 -1.44
N LEU A 108 -13.03 4.17 -1.92
CA LEU A 108 -11.76 3.79 -1.31
C LEU A 108 -10.65 4.75 -1.73
N PHE A 109 -10.62 5.10 -3.01
CA PHE A 109 -9.89 6.29 -3.48
C PHE A 109 -10.59 6.94 -4.67
N ASP A 110 -10.35 8.24 -4.87
CA ASP A 110 -10.94 9.03 -5.95
C ASP A 110 -10.10 10.30 -6.21
N ASN A 111 -9.79 10.59 -7.47
CA ASN A 111 -9.19 11.87 -7.90
C ASN A 111 -10.09 12.68 -8.85
N GLY A 112 -11.37 12.31 -8.95
CA GLY A 112 -12.36 12.84 -9.88
C GLY A 112 -12.42 12.11 -11.22
N THR A 113 -11.36 11.38 -11.61
CA THR A 113 -11.31 10.63 -12.88
C THR A 113 -11.11 9.13 -12.63
N GLN A 114 -10.01 8.78 -11.97
CA GLN A 114 -9.70 7.44 -11.49
C GLN A 114 -10.22 7.25 -10.08
N LEU A 115 -10.97 6.16 -9.87
CA LEU A 115 -11.52 5.84 -8.57
C LEU A 115 -11.70 4.33 -8.38
N LEU A 116 -11.59 3.91 -7.13
CA LEU A 116 -11.99 2.58 -6.67
C LEU A 116 -13.14 2.74 -5.69
N ALA A 117 -14.22 2.00 -5.92
CA ALA A 117 -15.43 2.15 -5.13
C ALA A 117 -16.16 0.84 -4.88
N PHE A 118 -16.89 0.80 -3.77
CA PHE A 118 -17.88 -0.25 -3.52
C PHE A 118 -19.14 -0.01 -4.35
N ASP A 119 -19.49 -0.97 -5.20
CA ASP A 119 -20.66 -0.89 -6.07
C ASP A 119 -21.84 -1.77 -5.58
N GLY A 120 -21.92 -1.94 -4.25
CA GLY A 120 -22.92 -2.76 -3.57
C GLY A 120 -22.71 -4.27 -3.77
N ALA A 121 -23.67 -5.06 -3.28
CA ALA A 121 -23.66 -6.52 -3.42
C ALA A 121 -24.20 -6.97 -4.79
N ASP A 122 -23.66 -8.08 -5.31
CA ASP A 122 -24.26 -8.82 -6.41
C ASP A 122 -25.39 -9.75 -5.93
N SER A 123 -25.96 -10.55 -6.85
CA SER A 123 -27.07 -11.47 -6.55
C SER A 123 -26.71 -12.60 -5.58
N SER A 124 -25.41 -12.87 -5.37
CA SER A 124 -24.92 -13.84 -4.40
C SER A 124 -24.70 -13.25 -3.00
N GLY A 125 -24.83 -11.92 -2.86
CA GLY A 125 -24.49 -11.20 -1.63
C GLY A 125 -23.01 -10.81 -1.54
N SER A 126 -22.19 -11.14 -2.53
CA SER A 126 -20.79 -10.73 -2.60
C SER A 126 -20.68 -9.24 -2.91
N GLN A 127 -19.81 -8.54 -2.19
CA GLN A 127 -19.63 -7.10 -2.40
C GLN A 127 -18.74 -6.85 -3.63
N LYS A 128 -19.07 -5.82 -4.41
CA LYS A 128 -18.36 -5.43 -5.62
C LYS A 128 -17.39 -4.29 -5.38
N LEU A 129 -16.16 -4.44 -5.84
CA LEU A 129 -15.22 -3.35 -6.09
C LEU A 129 -15.19 -3.02 -7.58
N THR A 130 -15.36 -1.75 -7.93
CA THR A 130 -15.27 -1.28 -9.32
C THR A 130 -14.18 -0.22 -9.43
N PHE A 131 -13.25 -0.45 -10.36
CA PHE A 131 -12.28 0.57 -10.78
C PHE A 131 -12.81 1.31 -12.01
N ASN A 132 -12.87 2.63 -11.93
CA ASN A 132 -13.31 3.49 -13.03
C ASN A 132 -12.20 4.47 -13.43
N SER A 133 -12.17 4.84 -14.71
CA SER A 133 -11.38 5.95 -15.26
C SER A 133 -12.24 6.74 -16.26
N GLY A 134 -13.25 7.46 -15.76
CA GLY A 134 -14.32 8.07 -16.58
C GLY A 134 -15.43 7.08 -17.00
N THR A 135 -15.07 5.83 -17.26
CA THR A 135 -15.96 4.67 -17.41
C THR A 135 -15.48 3.50 -16.55
N SER A 136 -16.34 2.51 -16.33
CA SER A 136 -15.96 1.28 -15.61
C SER A 136 -14.96 0.49 -16.42
N LEU A 137 -13.77 0.28 -15.85
CA LEU A 137 -12.70 -0.53 -16.45
C LEU A 137 -12.76 -1.99 -15.98
N GLY A 138 -13.27 -2.23 -14.77
CA GLY A 138 -13.46 -3.59 -14.27
C GLY A 138 -14.15 -3.63 -12.91
N THR A 139 -14.77 -4.76 -12.63
CA THR A 139 -15.45 -5.05 -11.37
C THR A 139 -15.02 -6.40 -10.85
N TYR A 140 -14.80 -6.49 -9.54
CA TYR A 140 -14.55 -7.74 -8.83
C TYR A 140 -15.56 -7.91 -7.68
N SER A 141 -16.30 -9.01 -7.71
CA SER A 141 -17.18 -9.46 -6.62
C SER A 141 -16.46 -10.48 -5.75
N THR A 142 -16.46 -10.28 -4.44
CA THR A 142 -16.08 -11.33 -3.48
C THR A 142 -16.82 -11.16 -2.16
N SER A 143 -17.06 -12.28 -1.46
CA SER A 143 -17.60 -12.29 -0.10
C SER A 143 -16.61 -11.75 0.93
N THR A 144 -15.30 -11.78 0.66
CA THR A 144 -14.27 -11.26 1.57
C THR A 144 -14.47 -9.78 1.88
N LEU A 145 -14.98 -9.02 0.91
CA LEU A 145 -15.30 -7.59 1.07
C LEU A 145 -16.54 -7.34 1.94
N ALA A 146 -17.35 -8.36 2.22
CA ALA A 146 -18.52 -8.24 3.11
C ALA A 146 -18.14 -8.38 4.60
N THR A 147 -16.91 -8.79 4.90
CA THR A 147 -16.42 -8.95 6.27
C THR A 147 -16.35 -7.59 6.98
N SER A 148 -16.91 -7.52 8.20
CA SER A 148 -16.91 -6.34 9.07
C SER A 148 -16.13 -6.60 10.35
N GLY A 149 -15.55 -5.55 10.94
CA GLY A 149 -14.77 -5.61 12.17
C GLY A 149 -13.33 -6.10 11.97
N GLU A 150 -12.96 -6.47 10.74
CA GLU A 150 -11.64 -6.97 10.39
C GLU A 150 -10.92 -6.04 9.40
N TRP A 151 -9.59 -6.12 9.41
CA TRP A 151 -8.75 -5.46 8.42
C TRP A 151 -8.77 -6.23 7.11
N ILE A 152 -9.18 -5.54 6.05
CA ILE A 152 -9.25 -6.03 4.68
C ILE A 152 -8.20 -5.30 3.85
N PHE A 153 -7.34 -6.07 3.21
CA PHE A 153 -6.40 -5.59 2.21
C PHE A 153 -7.10 -5.49 0.87
N VAL A 154 -6.85 -4.40 0.14
CA VAL A 154 -7.22 -4.29 -1.27
C VAL A 154 -6.04 -3.76 -2.08
N ALA A 155 -5.94 -4.26 -3.30
CA ALA A 155 -5.09 -3.64 -4.30
C ALA A 155 -5.72 -3.68 -5.69
N VAL A 156 -5.36 -2.71 -6.52
CA VAL A 156 -5.65 -2.67 -7.95
C VAL A 156 -4.34 -2.43 -8.69
N SER A 157 -3.99 -3.36 -9.57
CA SER A 157 -2.80 -3.31 -10.45
C SER A 157 -3.27 -3.21 -11.90
N TYR A 158 -2.72 -2.27 -12.67
CA TYR A 158 -3.09 -2.04 -14.06
C TYR A 158 -1.86 -1.92 -14.97
N ASN A 159 -1.84 -2.69 -16.05
CA ASN A 159 -0.81 -2.70 -17.09
C ASN A 159 -1.38 -2.26 -18.44
N GLY A 160 -1.38 -0.96 -18.72
CA GLY A 160 -1.91 -0.39 -19.97
C GLY A 160 -1.17 -0.80 -21.24
N LYS A 161 -0.07 -1.56 -21.15
CA LYS A 161 0.66 -2.12 -22.30
C LYS A 161 0.19 -3.53 -22.66
N SER A 162 -0.45 -4.25 -21.74
CA SER A 162 -0.98 -5.60 -22.00
C SER A 162 -2.29 -5.53 -22.79
N ASN A 163 -2.53 -6.55 -23.63
CA ASN A 163 -3.74 -6.65 -24.45
C ASN A 163 -4.88 -7.42 -23.76
N SER A 164 -4.58 -8.14 -22.68
CA SER A 164 -5.54 -8.93 -21.89
C SER A 164 -5.07 -8.99 -20.44
N ASP A 165 -6.00 -9.32 -19.53
CA ASP A 165 -5.75 -9.49 -18.10
C ASP A 165 -4.90 -8.36 -17.52
N ASN A 166 -5.19 -7.14 -17.99
CA ASN A 166 -4.37 -5.96 -17.77
C ASN A 166 -4.84 -5.14 -16.57
N LEU A 167 -5.91 -5.57 -15.89
CA LEU A 167 -6.39 -5.02 -14.63
C LEU A 167 -6.58 -6.17 -13.66
N THR A 168 -5.89 -6.14 -12.52
CA THR A 168 -6.00 -7.16 -11.48
C THR A 168 -6.44 -6.53 -10.17
N PHE A 169 -7.49 -7.10 -9.59
CA PHE A 169 -7.94 -6.81 -8.24
C PHE A 169 -7.33 -7.84 -7.29
N TYR A 170 -6.91 -7.40 -6.13
CA TYR A 170 -6.46 -8.25 -5.03
C TYR A 170 -7.26 -7.90 -3.80
N VAL A 171 -7.70 -8.92 -3.08
CA VAL A 171 -8.39 -8.77 -1.80
C VAL A 171 -7.78 -9.76 -0.82
N GLY A 172 -7.57 -9.35 0.42
CA GLY A 172 -7.15 -10.25 1.46
C GLY A 172 -7.65 -9.84 2.83
N THR A 173 -7.56 -10.73 3.80
CA THR A 173 -7.87 -10.44 5.20
C THR A 173 -6.60 -10.53 6.03
N LYS A 174 -6.57 -9.82 7.17
CA LYS A 174 -5.49 -10.03 8.15
C LYS A 174 -5.57 -11.44 8.77
N GLY A 175 -6.80 -11.96 8.90
CA GLY A 175 -7.09 -13.13 9.73
C GLY A 175 -7.01 -12.79 11.22
N THR A 176 -7.14 -13.83 12.02
CA THR A 176 -7.02 -13.81 13.48
C THR A 176 -5.98 -14.82 13.92
N GLU A 177 -5.68 -14.90 15.22
CA GLU A 177 -4.80 -15.94 15.77
C GLU A 177 -5.32 -17.36 15.49
N THR A 178 -6.65 -17.52 15.36
CA THR A 178 -7.30 -18.83 15.20
C THR A 178 -7.79 -19.11 13.77
N GLN A 179 -7.78 -18.11 12.89
CA GLN A 179 -8.14 -18.25 11.48
C GLN A 179 -7.13 -17.52 10.60
N PRO A 180 -6.36 -18.22 9.76
CA PRO A 180 -5.39 -17.57 8.89
C PRO A 180 -6.10 -16.60 7.92
N GLY A 181 -5.40 -15.52 7.56
CA GLY A 181 -5.88 -14.59 6.54
C GLY A 181 -6.05 -15.28 5.19
N SER A 182 -7.01 -14.81 4.39
CA SER A 182 -7.17 -15.21 2.99
C SER A 182 -6.55 -14.17 2.07
N PHE A 183 -6.12 -14.59 0.90
CA PHE A 183 -5.64 -13.71 -0.16
C PHE A 183 -6.07 -14.26 -1.51
N GLU A 184 -6.74 -13.42 -2.29
CA GLU A 184 -7.33 -13.78 -3.58
C GLU A 184 -7.16 -12.66 -4.59
N SER A 185 -7.28 -13.01 -5.88
CA SER A 185 -7.14 -12.07 -6.98
C SER A 185 -8.08 -12.39 -8.12
N SER A 186 -8.48 -11.37 -8.87
CA SER A 186 -9.26 -11.50 -10.10
C SER A 186 -8.71 -10.60 -11.20
N THR A 187 -8.52 -11.15 -12.40
CA THR A 187 -8.09 -10.40 -13.57
C THR A 187 -9.26 -10.03 -14.45
N VAL A 188 -9.18 -8.85 -15.06
CA VAL A 188 -10.13 -8.33 -16.03
C VAL A 188 -9.35 -7.78 -17.22
N THR A 189 -9.89 -7.98 -18.42
CA THR A 189 -9.40 -7.28 -19.61
C THR A 189 -10.15 -5.95 -19.74
N ALA A 190 -9.42 -4.85 -19.57
CA ALA A 190 -9.87 -3.48 -19.68
C ALA A 190 -9.25 -2.79 -20.90
N ASP A 191 -9.79 -1.63 -21.29
CA ASP A 191 -9.18 -0.81 -22.33
C ASP A 191 -7.72 -0.48 -21.99
N ARG A 192 -6.84 -0.68 -22.97
CA ARG A 192 -5.40 -0.43 -22.85
C ARG A 192 -5.09 1.05 -23.07
N GLY A 193 -3.95 1.48 -22.56
CA GLY A 193 -3.46 2.85 -22.72
C GLY A 193 -2.93 3.41 -21.42
N SER A 194 -2.28 4.57 -21.51
CA SER A 194 -1.88 5.26 -20.29
C SER A 194 -3.06 6.01 -19.70
N LEU A 195 -3.18 5.98 -18.36
CA LEU A 195 -4.20 6.75 -17.64
C LEU A 195 -3.59 8.05 -17.14
N ASN A 196 -4.29 9.16 -17.39
CA ASN A 196 -3.90 10.46 -16.86
C ASN A 196 -4.43 10.60 -15.43
N TRP A 197 -3.53 10.50 -14.45
CA TRP A 197 -3.80 10.74 -13.03
C TRP A 197 -3.72 12.22 -12.65
N GLY A 198 -3.47 13.08 -13.64
CA GLY A 198 -3.45 14.53 -13.61
C GLY A 198 -2.04 15.10 -13.74
N SER A 199 -1.88 16.06 -14.65
CA SER A 199 -0.61 16.72 -15.00
C SER A 199 -0.32 17.98 -14.17
N SER A 200 -1.29 18.43 -13.37
CA SER A 200 -1.15 19.49 -12.37
C SER A 200 -1.10 18.90 -10.95
N VAL A 201 -1.16 19.73 -9.92
CA VAL A 201 -1.41 19.26 -8.55
C VAL A 201 -2.81 18.62 -8.52
N VAL A 202 -2.85 17.34 -8.15
CA VAL A 202 -4.06 16.51 -8.06
C VAL A 202 -4.31 16.22 -6.60
N LYS A 203 -5.58 16.24 -6.21
CA LYS A 203 -6.03 15.73 -4.92
C LYS A 203 -6.56 14.32 -5.12
N LEU A 204 -5.72 13.34 -4.79
CA LEU A 204 -6.14 11.94 -4.74
C LEU A 204 -6.59 11.66 -3.31
N MET A 205 -7.90 11.53 -3.12
CA MET A 205 -8.50 11.26 -1.83
C MET A 205 -8.59 9.75 -1.59
N PHE A 206 -8.41 9.36 -0.33
CA PHE A 206 -8.59 8.00 0.19
C PHE A 206 -9.68 8.03 1.25
N GLY A 207 -10.66 7.13 1.12
CA GLY A 207 -11.81 7.03 2.01
C GLY A 207 -12.96 8.00 1.72
N ALA A 208 -12.89 8.83 0.68
CA ALA A 208 -13.98 9.71 0.21
C ALA A 208 -13.72 10.21 -1.21
N ASN A 209 -14.70 10.85 -1.86
CA ASN A 209 -14.48 11.60 -3.12
C ASN A 209 -14.24 13.10 -2.94
N SER A 210 -14.60 13.62 -1.77
CA SER A 210 -14.57 15.04 -1.43
C SER A 210 -14.73 15.18 0.07
N THR A 211 -14.58 16.39 0.58
CA THR A 211 -15.02 16.68 1.95
C THR A 211 -16.52 16.47 2.03
N ASN A 212 -16.98 15.53 2.85
CA ASN A 212 -18.38 15.16 3.03
C ASN A 212 -19.07 14.43 1.86
N GLY A 213 -18.34 13.65 1.05
CA GLY A 213 -18.94 12.90 -0.05
C GLY A 213 -18.47 11.45 -0.17
N ARG A 214 -19.44 10.52 -0.24
CA ARG A 214 -19.24 9.08 -0.50
C ARG A 214 -18.16 8.46 0.40
N SER A 215 -18.19 8.84 1.66
CA SER A 215 -17.14 8.52 2.62
C SER A 215 -17.20 7.05 3.06
N LEU A 216 -16.04 6.48 3.38
CA LEU A 216 -15.89 5.20 4.05
C LEU A 216 -16.05 5.43 5.55
N ASP A 217 -17.05 4.80 6.16
CA ASP A 217 -17.16 4.75 7.62
C ASP A 217 -16.29 3.61 8.15
N GLY A 218 -15.12 3.97 8.70
CA GLY A 218 -14.14 3.00 9.18
C GLY A 218 -12.72 3.56 9.29
N TRP A 219 -11.76 2.63 9.31
CA TRP A 219 -10.33 2.90 9.42
C TRP A 219 -9.63 2.64 8.09
N ILE A 220 -8.55 3.38 7.82
CA ILE A 220 -7.68 3.18 6.65
C ILE A 220 -6.21 3.17 7.09
N ASP A 221 -5.41 2.28 6.49
CA ASP A 221 -3.99 2.16 6.81
C ASP A 221 -3.14 1.72 5.61
N ASN A 222 -1.82 1.92 5.70
CA ASN A 222 -0.80 1.36 4.82
C ASN A 222 -1.05 1.58 3.31
N ILE A 223 -1.44 2.79 2.94
CA ILE A 223 -1.65 3.18 1.55
C ILE A 223 -0.31 3.20 0.83
N LYS A 224 -0.22 2.59 -0.35
CA LYS A 224 0.96 2.67 -1.22
C LYS A 224 0.53 2.85 -2.67
N PHE A 225 1.24 3.71 -3.40
CA PHE A 225 1.01 3.93 -4.81
C PHE A 225 2.31 3.70 -5.58
N TYR A 226 2.28 2.73 -6.49
CA TYR A 226 3.37 2.42 -7.42
C TYR A 226 2.98 2.85 -8.83
N GLY A 227 3.94 3.28 -9.64
CA GLY A 227 3.63 3.72 -11.00
C GLY A 227 4.83 3.69 -11.94
N SER A 228 4.53 3.63 -13.24
CA SER A 228 5.50 3.86 -14.31
C SER A 228 4.84 4.62 -15.45
N ALA A 229 5.49 5.68 -15.93
CA ALA A 229 5.03 6.47 -17.06
C ALA A 229 5.27 5.78 -18.41
N SER A 230 6.19 4.82 -18.49
CA SER A 230 6.71 4.34 -19.78
C SER A 230 6.50 2.85 -20.05
N ASP A 231 6.46 2.03 -19.01
CA ASP A 231 6.48 0.56 -19.12
C ASP A 231 5.47 -0.10 -18.15
N ALA A 232 5.59 -1.42 -18.00
CA ALA A 232 4.70 -2.25 -17.19
C ALA A 232 5.15 -2.39 -15.73
N THR A 233 6.27 -1.79 -15.31
CA THR A 233 6.85 -2.03 -13.98
C THR A 233 6.01 -1.49 -12.83
N GLY A 234 5.11 -0.53 -13.09
CA GLY A 234 4.15 -0.05 -12.11
C GLY A 234 3.02 -1.05 -11.81
N ALA A 235 2.77 -2.02 -12.70
CA ALA A 235 1.81 -3.10 -12.48
C ALA A 235 2.50 -4.25 -11.73
N LEU A 236 2.35 -4.26 -10.41
CA LEU A 236 2.89 -5.32 -9.57
C LEU A 236 2.14 -6.63 -9.83
N ASP A 237 2.89 -7.73 -9.84
CA ASP A 237 2.34 -9.07 -9.96
C ASP A 237 1.83 -9.63 -8.62
N THR A 238 1.17 -10.79 -8.67
CA THR A 238 0.58 -11.44 -7.50
C THR A 238 1.62 -11.76 -6.42
N ILE A 239 2.86 -12.07 -6.79
CA ILE A 239 3.92 -12.38 -5.82
C ILE A 239 4.31 -11.11 -5.06
N ALA A 240 4.54 -10.02 -5.78
CA ALA A 240 4.86 -8.73 -5.19
C ALA A 240 3.74 -8.22 -4.28
N ILE A 241 2.48 -8.35 -4.70
CA ILE A 241 1.33 -7.94 -3.88
C ILE A 241 1.15 -8.83 -2.66
N ASN A 242 1.30 -10.14 -2.78
CA ASN A 242 1.26 -11.04 -1.62
C ASN A 242 2.38 -10.69 -0.61
N ASN A 243 3.57 -10.32 -1.08
CA ASN A 243 4.65 -9.88 -0.19
C ASN A 243 4.30 -8.57 0.54
N ILE A 244 3.66 -7.60 -0.14
CA ILE A 244 3.17 -6.37 0.50
C ILE A 244 2.13 -6.70 1.57
N TRP A 245 1.12 -7.51 1.21
CA TRP A 245 0.08 -7.97 2.13
C TRP A 245 0.68 -8.61 3.39
N GLN A 246 1.65 -9.53 3.24
CA GLN A 246 2.31 -10.19 4.37
C GLN A 246 3.19 -9.26 5.20
N THR A 247 3.92 -8.35 4.56
CA THR A 247 4.83 -7.41 5.24
C THR A 247 4.04 -6.43 6.09
N ASP A 248 2.92 -5.91 5.58
CA ASP A 248 2.08 -4.94 6.30
C ASP A 248 1.48 -5.54 7.59
N MET A 249 1.17 -6.84 7.60
CA MET A 249 0.66 -7.52 8.80
C MET A 249 1.72 -7.72 9.89
N THR A 250 3.00 -7.72 9.51
CA THR A 250 4.13 -8.07 10.37
C THR A 250 5.00 -6.88 10.73
N SER A 251 4.66 -5.68 10.28
CA SER A 251 5.37 -4.45 10.64
C SER A 251 5.26 -4.22 12.15
N THR A 252 6.23 -4.77 12.88
CA THR A 252 6.45 -4.45 14.29
C THR A 252 6.80 -2.97 14.40
N PRO A 253 6.42 -2.28 15.50
CA PRO A 253 6.89 -0.93 15.79
C PRO A 253 8.36 -0.80 15.46
N VAL A 254 8.72 0.17 14.62
CA VAL A 254 10.12 0.58 14.48
C VAL A 254 10.64 0.81 15.90
N PRO A 255 11.68 0.09 16.37
CA PRO A 255 12.16 0.24 17.73
C PRO A 255 12.52 1.70 17.94
N GLU A 256 11.83 2.37 18.88
CA GLU A 256 12.15 3.77 19.17
C GLU A 256 13.66 3.89 19.50
N PRO A 257 14.32 4.98 19.09
CA PRO A 257 15.74 5.19 19.37
C PRO A 257 16.09 5.10 20.86
N ALA A 258 15.11 5.21 21.76
CA ALA A 258 15.27 4.98 23.19
C ALA A 258 15.77 3.56 23.52
N VAL A 259 15.33 2.51 22.81
CA VAL A 259 15.79 1.13 23.06
C VAL A 259 17.29 0.99 22.76
N TRP A 260 17.76 1.66 21.70
CA TRP A 260 19.18 1.75 21.39
C TRP A 260 19.94 2.64 22.38
N ALA A 261 19.34 3.73 22.86
CA ALA A 261 19.95 4.59 23.87
C ALA A 261 20.14 3.86 25.21
N TRP A 262 19.21 2.99 25.63
CA TRP A 262 19.37 2.15 26.81
C TRP A 262 20.45 1.08 26.63
N LEU A 263 20.53 0.43 25.47
CA LEU A 263 21.58 -0.55 25.18
C LEU A 263 22.97 0.11 25.08
N ALA A 264 23.08 1.25 24.39
CA ALA A 264 24.32 2.01 24.28
C ALA A 264 24.74 2.62 25.62
N GLY A 265 23.80 3.18 26.39
CA GLY A 265 24.02 3.72 27.73
C GLY A 265 24.41 2.65 28.75
N GLY A 266 23.78 1.47 28.69
CA GLY A 266 24.12 0.32 29.53
C GLY A 266 25.53 -0.22 29.27
N LEU A 267 25.94 -0.31 28.01
CA LEU A 267 27.30 -0.73 27.63
C LEU A 267 28.36 0.29 28.08
N ALA A 268 28.07 1.59 27.98
CA ALA A 268 28.99 2.63 28.46
C ALA A 268 29.18 2.61 29.99
N LEU A 269 28.13 2.32 30.75
CA LEU A 269 28.20 2.15 32.21
C LEU A 269 28.96 0.88 32.62
N ALA A 270 28.77 -0.23 31.91
CA ALA A 270 29.52 -1.47 32.15
C ALA A 270 31.03 -1.30 31.85
N ALA A 271 31.37 -0.63 30.74
CA ALA A 271 32.75 -0.34 30.37
C ALA A 271 33.47 0.57 31.38
N THR A 272 32.78 1.60 31.89
CA THR A 272 33.34 2.48 32.93
C THR A 272 33.48 1.77 34.27
N ALA A 273 32.54 0.88 34.64
CA ALA A 273 32.66 0.07 35.84
C ALA A 273 33.82 -0.95 35.78
N LEU A 274 34.03 -1.61 34.63
CA LEU A 274 35.17 -2.53 34.44
C LEU A 274 36.52 -1.80 34.51
N ARG A 275 36.64 -0.63 33.86
CA ARG A 275 37.87 0.17 33.87
C ARG A 275 38.28 0.60 35.29
N ARG A 276 37.30 0.88 36.16
CA ARG A 276 37.52 1.25 37.57
C ARG A 276 37.98 0.08 38.45
N ARG A 277 37.65 -1.17 38.09
CA ARG A 277 38.14 -2.37 38.77
C ARG A 277 39.55 -2.77 38.34
N LEU A 278 39.94 -2.50 37.11
CA LEU A 278 41.28 -2.82 36.58
C LEU A 278 42.36 -1.80 36.99
N THR A 279 41.97 -0.68 37.60
CA THR A 279 42.88 0.41 38.02
C THR A 279 43.06 0.51 39.53
N ARG A 280 42.54 -0.46 40.29
CA ARG A 280 42.81 -0.67 41.71
C ARG A 280 43.61 -1.96 41.86
#